data_AF-A0A3E0WLL2-F1
#
_entry.id   AF-A0A3E0WLL2-F1
#
_cell.length_a   1.000
_cell.length_b   1.000
_cell.length_c   1.000
_cell.angle_alpha   90.00
_cell.angle_beta   90.00
_cell.angle_gamma   90.00
#
_symmetry.space_group_name_H-M   'P 1'
#
loop_
_entity.id
_entity.type
_entity.pdbx_description
1 polymer ?
#
loop_
_entity_poly.entity_id
_entity_poly.type
_entity_poly.pdbx_seq_one_letter_code
_entity_poly.pdbx_strand_id
1 'polypeptide(L)'
;MAELKGAIFSMAIFIGFVVPVFLTIGIGSIHQHAFLKVTTEVGELVKEEGGVTHHVQEVVENLEDRGYAITFKNKDGTTISTKQDYGDEIQITYNYTYQDVRGDRTLDAFDTVFINRR
;
A
#
# COMPACT_ATOMS: atom_id res chain seq x y z
N MET A 1 -3.79 48.14 15.51
CA MET A 1 -2.47 47.56 15.87
C MET A 1 -2.60 46.28 16.70
N ALA A 2 -3.36 46.27 17.80
CA ALA A 2 -3.55 45.07 18.62
C ALA A 2 -4.27 43.93 17.88
N GLU A 3 -5.31 44.26 17.10
CA GLU A 3 -6.05 43.28 16.28
C GLU A 3 -5.18 42.65 15.20
N LEU A 4 -4.33 43.43 14.52
CA LEU A 4 -3.40 42.93 13.51
C LEU A 4 -2.36 41.97 14.13
N LYS A 5 -1.84 42.27 15.32
CA LYS A 5 -0.92 41.38 16.05
C LYS A 5 -1.62 40.09 16.48
N GLY A 6 -2.86 40.17 16.93
CA GLY A 6 -3.69 39.00 17.26
C GLY A 6 -3.97 38.12 16.03
N ALA A 7 -4.27 38.75 14.88
CA ALA A 7 -4.50 38.05 13.62
C ALA A 7 -3.24 37.34 13.09
N ILE A 8 -2.07 37.99 13.19
CA ILE A 8 -0.79 37.37 12.80
C ILE A 8 -0.48 36.19 13.72
N PHE A 9 -0.71 36.34 15.02
CA PHE A 9 -0.48 35.27 16.00
C PHE A 9 -1.41 34.06 15.78
N SER A 10 -2.70 34.29 15.53
CA SER A 10 -3.64 33.22 15.21
C SER A 10 -3.30 32.53 13.89
N MET A 11 -2.87 33.29 12.88
CA MET A 11 -2.40 32.72 11.61
C MET A 11 -1.15 31.86 11.79
N ALA A 12 -0.20 32.28 12.64
CA ALA A 12 0.99 31.49 12.95
C ALA A 12 0.64 30.15 13.63
N ILE A 13 -0.31 30.14 14.55
CA ILE A 13 -0.80 28.90 15.18
C ILE A 13 -1.52 28.04 14.13
N PHE A 14 -2.34 28.63 13.27
CA PHE A 14 -3.05 27.90 12.23
C PHE A 14 -2.08 27.21 11.26
N ILE A 15 -1.07 27.93 10.78
CA ILE A 15 -0.05 27.36 9.88
C ILE A 15 0.82 26.34 10.61
N GLY A 16 1.18 26.59 11.87
CA GLY A 16 2.05 25.70 12.64
C GLY A 16 1.40 24.38 13.05
N PHE A 17 0.08 24.38 13.30
CA PHE A 17 -0.61 23.22 13.88
C PHE A 17 -1.72 22.67 12.99
N VAL A 18 -2.54 23.54 12.38
CA VAL A 18 -3.72 23.10 11.63
C VAL A 18 -3.34 22.58 10.25
N VAL A 19 -2.54 23.34 9.50
CA VAL A 19 -2.12 22.95 8.14
C VAL A 19 -1.39 21.59 8.12
N PRO A 20 -0.41 21.30 9.00
CA PRO A 20 0.27 20.00 8.99
C PRO A 20 -0.66 18.83 9.30
N VAL A 21 -1.67 19.02 10.15
CA VAL A 21 -2.66 17.98 10.46
C VAL A 21 -3.49 17.63 9.23
N PHE A 22 -4.01 18.64 8.52
CA PHE A 22 -4.78 18.40 7.30
C PHE A 22 -3.91 17.78 6.20
N LEU A 23 -2.66 18.19 6.07
CA LEU A 23 -1.73 17.58 5.11
C LEU A 23 -1.46 16.10 5.44
N THR A 24 -1.24 15.78 6.72
CA THR A 24 -1.05 14.39 7.19
C THR A 24 -2.25 13.52 6.80
N ILE A 25 -3.47 14.01 7.03
CA ILE A 25 -4.71 13.30 6.69
C ILE A 25 -4.86 13.15 5.17
N GLY A 26 -4.60 14.22 4.41
CA GLY A 26 -4.72 14.21 2.95
C GLY A 26 -3.74 13.24 2.30
N ILE A 27 -2.45 13.31 2.68
CA ILE A 27 -1.41 12.40 2.20
C ILE A 27 -1.77 10.97 2.58
N GLY A 28 -2.10 10.72 3.85
CA GLY A 28 -2.51 9.39 4.32
C GLY A 28 -3.68 8.81 3.55
N SER A 29 -4.71 9.60 3.26
CA SER A 29 -5.88 9.17 2.49
C SER A 29 -5.52 8.76 1.05
N ILE A 30 -4.68 9.55 0.37
CA ILE A 30 -4.22 9.22 -1.00
C ILE A 30 -3.45 7.90 -1.00
N HIS A 31 -2.50 7.73 -0.07
CA HIS A 31 -1.69 6.53 0.03
C HIS A 31 -2.53 5.30 0.42
N GLN A 32 -3.49 5.43 1.33
CA GLN A 32 -4.40 4.34 1.70
C GLN A 32 -5.28 3.91 0.51
N HIS A 33 -5.85 4.85 -0.24
CA HIS A 33 -6.65 4.52 -1.42
C HIS A 33 -5.80 3.85 -2.52
N ALA A 34 -4.61 4.37 -2.78
CA ALA A 34 -3.70 3.76 -3.74
C ALA A 34 -3.26 2.35 -3.29
N PHE A 35 -2.95 2.17 -2.00
CA PHE A 35 -2.60 0.88 -1.42
C PHE A 35 -3.73 -0.13 -1.59
N LEU A 36 -4.96 0.20 -1.18
CA LEU A 36 -6.11 -0.69 -1.34
C LEU A 36 -6.34 -1.11 -2.80
N LYS A 37 -6.22 -0.15 -3.72
CA LYS A 37 -6.32 -0.41 -5.15
C LYS A 37 -5.25 -1.40 -5.62
N VAL A 38 -3.98 -1.16 -5.29
CA VAL A 38 -2.88 -2.05 -5.65
C VAL A 38 -3.07 -3.45 -5.06
N THR A 39 -3.45 -3.57 -3.78
CA THR A 39 -3.69 -4.89 -3.17
C THR A 39 -4.81 -5.67 -3.87
N THR A 40 -5.85 -4.98 -4.31
CA THR A 40 -6.96 -5.59 -5.06
C THR A 40 -6.52 -6.00 -6.45
N GLU A 41 -5.84 -5.12 -7.19
CA GLU A 41 -5.36 -5.40 -8.55
C GLU A 41 -4.35 -6.55 -8.56
N VAL A 42 -3.41 -6.61 -7.61
CA VAL A 42 -2.45 -7.72 -7.51
C VAL A 42 -3.17 -9.04 -7.15
N GLY A 43 -4.12 -9.00 -6.21
CA GLY A 43 -4.91 -10.17 -5.84
C GLY A 43 -5.76 -10.71 -7.00
N GLU A 44 -6.35 -9.81 -7.80
CA GLU A 44 -7.09 -10.16 -9.02
C GLU A 44 -6.15 -10.69 -10.10
N LEU A 45 -5.00 -10.04 -10.32
CA LEU A 45 -4.02 -10.49 -11.32
C LEU A 45 -3.52 -11.91 -11.03
N VAL A 46 -3.23 -12.22 -9.76
CA VAL A 46 -2.82 -13.57 -9.34
C VAL A 46 -3.94 -14.59 -9.58
N LYS A 47 -5.22 -14.22 -9.37
CA LYS A 47 -6.38 -15.07 -9.68
C LYS A 47 -6.52 -15.30 -11.18
N GLU A 48 -6.40 -14.25 -11.97
CA GLU A 48 -6.55 -14.29 -13.42
C GLU A 48 -5.45 -15.12 -14.05
N GLU A 49 -4.19 -14.87 -13.70
CA GLU A 49 -3.02 -15.60 -14.21
C GLU A 49 -2.92 -17.05 -13.70
N GLY A 50 -3.63 -17.37 -12.61
CA GLY A 50 -3.59 -18.69 -11.98
C GLY A 50 -2.30 -18.93 -11.20
N GLY A 51 -1.77 -17.89 -10.56
CA GLY A 51 -0.56 -17.97 -9.72
C GLY A 51 0.42 -16.84 -9.98
N VAL A 52 1.64 -17.00 -9.46
CA VAL A 52 2.72 -16.00 -9.61
C VAL A 52 3.45 -16.27 -10.93
N THR A 53 2.90 -15.74 -12.02
CA THR A 53 3.51 -15.81 -13.37
C THR A 53 4.54 -14.71 -13.56
N HIS A 54 5.28 -14.74 -14.68
CA HIS A 54 6.27 -13.70 -14.99
C HIS A 54 5.64 -12.31 -15.07
N HIS A 55 4.40 -12.22 -15.56
CA HIS A 55 3.67 -10.95 -15.62
C HIS A 55 3.35 -10.40 -14.22
N VAL A 56 2.94 -11.26 -13.28
CA VAL A 56 2.74 -10.87 -11.87
C VAL A 56 4.04 -10.37 -11.25
N GLN A 57 5.16 -11.05 -11.53
CA GLN A 57 6.48 -10.65 -11.02
C GLN A 57 6.90 -9.29 -11.54
N GLU A 58 6.75 -9.04 -12.85
CA GLU A 58 7.06 -7.74 -13.45
C GLU A 58 6.23 -6.62 -12.82
N VAL A 59 4.94 -6.85 -12.57
CA VAL A 59 4.07 -5.87 -11.90
C VAL A 59 4.55 -5.62 -10.46
N VAL A 60 4.92 -6.67 -9.72
CA VAL A 60 5.40 -6.56 -8.34
C VAL A 60 6.74 -5.85 -8.27
N GLU A 61 7.71 -6.16 -9.14
CA GLU A 61 9.01 -5.49 -9.20
C GLU A 61 8.85 -3.99 -9.46
N ASN A 62 7.95 -3.60 -10.39
CA ASN A 62 7.64 -2.19 -10.63
C ASN A 62 6.99 -1.49 -9.41
N LEU A 63 6.30 -2.24 -8.54
CA LEU A 63 5.74 -1.73 -7.29
C LEU A 63 6.79 -1.64 -6.19
N GLU A 64 7.80 -2.52 -6.18
CA GLU A 64 8.91 -2.46 -5.23
C GLU A 64 9.69 -1.16 -5.33
N ASP A 65 9.97 -0.70 -6.54
CA ASP A 65 10.59 0.61 -6.82
C ASP A 65 9.79 1.80 -6.25
N ARG A 66 8.50 1.60 -5.96
CA ARG A 66 7.58 2.60 -5.42
C ARG A 66 7.40 2.50 -3.90
N GLY A 67 8.14 1.61 -3.23
CA GLY A 67 8.12 1.42 -1.78
C GLY A 67 7.15 0.33 -1.29
N TYR A 68 6.62 -0.49 -2.20
CA TYR A 68 5.85 -1.67 -1.82
C TYR A 68 6.79 -2.86 -1.59
N ALA A 69 6.41 -3.80 -0.73
CA ALA A 69 7.03 -5.09 -0.61
C ALA A 69 5.90 -6.12 -0.59
N ILE A 70 5.85 -6.95 -1.64
CA ILE A 70 4.77 -7.92 -1.84
C ILE A 70 5.39 -9.31 -1.84
N THR A 71 4.98 -10.14 -0.89
CA THR A 71 5.49 -11.51 -0.79
C THR A 71 4.37 -12.51 -0.96
N PHE A 72 4.60 -13.53 -1.79
CA PHE A 72 3.69 -14.63 -2.05
C PHE A 72 4.19 -15.88 -1.33
N LYS A 73 3.34 -16.51 -0.53
CA LYS A 73 3.65 -17.77 0.18
C LYS A 73 2.58 -18.81 -0.09
N ASN A 74 3.00 -20.08 -0.12
CA ASN A 74 2.06 -21.19 -0.11
C ASN A 74 1.50 -21.39 1.31
N LYS A 75 0.55 -22.32 1.44
CA LYS A 75 -0.04 -22.72 2.73
C LYS A 75 1.00 -23.20 3.77
N ASP A 76 2.12 -23.74 3.30
CA ASP A 76 3.23 -24.20 4.16
C ASP A 76 4.21 -23.07 4.54
N GLY A 77 3.95 -21.83 4.12
CA GLY A 77 4.77 -20.65 4.42
C GLY A 77 6.02 -20.50 3.54
N THR A 78 6.14 -21.30 2.48
CA THR A 78 7.25 -21.26 1.51
C THR A 78 6.99 -20.17 0.48
N THR A 79 7.98 -19.33 0.19
CA THR A 79 7.88 -18.29 -0.83
C THR A 79 7.68 -18.91 -2.21
N ILE A 80 6.66 -18.45 -2.93
CA ILE A 80 6.34 -18.90 -4.28
C ILE A 80 6.84 -17.87 -5.30
N SER A 81 7.57 -18.34 -6.31
CA SER A 81 7.94 -17.56 -7.50
C SER A 81 7.56 -18.25 -8.81
N THR A 82 6.66 -19.23 -8.76
CA THR A 82 6.27 -20.02 -9.94
C THR A 82 4.76 -20.17 -10.03
N LYS A 83 4.30 -20.51 -11.24
CA LYS A 83 2.91 -20.92 -11.49
C LYS A 83 2.51 -22.03 -10.51
N GLN A 84 1.30 -21.93 -9.95
CA GLN A 84 0.75 -22.87 -9.00
C GLN A 84 -0.29 -23.76 -9.68
N ASP A 85 -0.56 -24.93 -9.10
CA ASP A 85 -1.54 -25.86 -9.62
C ASP A 85 -2.97 -25.45 -9.21
N TYR A 86 -3.95 -25.97 -9.93
CA TYR A 86 -5.36 -25.74 -9.61
C TYR A 86 -5.69 -26.22 -8.19
N GLY A 87 -6.30 -25.36 -7.39
CA GLY A 87 -6.67 -25.65 -5.99
C GLY A 87 -5.64 -25.22 -4.95
N ASP A 88 -4.49 -24.67 -5.38
CA ASP A 88 -3.49 -24.13 -4.46
C ASP A 88 -3.94 -22.81 -3.83
N GLU A 89 -3.50 -22.61 -2.60
CA GLU A 89 -3.74 -21.42 -1.79
C GLU A 89 -2.48 -20.56 -1.76
N ILE A 90 -2.60 -19.30 -2.20
CA ILE A 90 -1.54 -18.32 -2.19
C ILE A 90 -1.88 -17.25 -1.15
N GLN A 91 -1.02 -17.13 -0.14
CA GLN A 91 -1.06 -16.06 0.85
C GLN A 91 -0.21 -14.90 0.35
N ILE A 92 -0.81 -13.73 0.24
CA ILE A 92 -0.15 -12.51 -0.21
C ILE A 92 -0.03 -11.57 0.98
N THR A 93 1.20 -11.14 1.27
CA THR A 93 1.49 -10.11 2.25
C THR A 93 1.92 -8.85 1.53
N TYR A 94 1.29 -7.74 1.86
CA TYR A 94 1.57 -6.42 1.31
C TYR A 94 2.09 -5.53 2.43
N ASN A 95 3.27 -4.97 2.24
CA ASN A 95 3.82 -3.91 3.07
C ASN A 95 4.10 -2.69 2.18
N TYR A 96 3.72 -1.50 2.62
CA TYR A 96 3.93 -0.28 1.87
C TYR A 96 4.40 0.83 2.78
N THR A 97 5.61 1.34 2.53
CA THR A 97 6.17 2.46 3.30
C THR A 97 6.16 3.74 2.48
N TYR A 98 5.62 4.81 3.05
CA TYR A 98 5.58 6.13 2.44
C TYR A 98 5.97 7.23 3.42
N GLN A 99 6.47 8.34 2.89
CA GLN A 99 6.85 9.51 3.67
C GLN A 99 5.64 10.41 3.91
N ASP A 100 5.36 10.69 5.19
CA ASP A 100 4.32 11.62 5.63
C ASP A 100 4.97 12.90 6.20
N VAL A 101 4.16 13.93 6.49
CA VAL A 101 4.59 15.22 7.04
C VAL A 101 5.39 15.06 8.34
N ARG A 102 5.14 13.98 9.08
CA ARG A 102 5.74 13.70 10.40
C ARG A 102 6.78 12.58 10.37
N GLY A 103 7.11 12.04 9.21
CA GLY A 103 8.03 10.91 9.04
C GLY A 103 7.38 9.73 8.34
N ASP A 104 8.06 8.58 8.34
CA ASP A 104 7.62 7.42 7.56
C ASP A 104 6.42 6.71 8.19
N ARG A 105 5.55 6.20 7.32
CA ARG A 105 4.35 5.44 7.66
C ARG A 105 4.36 4.15 6.88
N THR A 106 3.94 3.07 7.52
CA THR A 106 3.82 1.76 6.89
C THR A 106 2.37 1.31 6.91
N LEU A 107 1.89 0.78 5.79
CA LEU A 107 0.61 0.09 5.65
C LEU A 107 0.86 -1.39 5.43
N ASP A 108 0.11 -2.22 6.14
CA ASP A 108 0.20 -3.67 6.06
C ASP A 108 -1.15 -4.26 5.70
N ALA A 109 -1.15 -5.25 4.81
CA ALA A 109 -2.34 -6.04 4.49
C ALA A 109 -1.96 -7.50 4.21
N PHE A 110 -2.93 -8.37 4.45
CA PHE A 110 -2.84 -9.80 4.18
C PHE A 110 -4.06 -10.21 3.37
N ASP A 111 -3.84 -10.95 2.29
CA ASP A 111 -4.90 -11.53 1.48
C ASP A 111 -4.59 -13.00 1.19
N THR A 112 -5.65 -13.78 0.99
CA THR A 112 -5.56 -15.20 0.64
C THR A 112 -6.32 -15.42 -0.65
N VAL A 113 -5.62 -15.95 -1.64
CA VAL A 113 -6.14 -16.21 -2.97
C VAL A 113 -6.17 -17.71 -3.25
N PHE A 114 -7.31 -18.21 -3.70
CA PHE A 114 -7.47 -19.58 -4.18
C PHE A 114 -7.38 -19.64 -5.70
N ILE A 115 -6.51 -20.49 -6.23
CA ILE A 115 -6.35 -20.67 -7.67
C ILE A 115 -7.47 -21.55 -8.22
N ASN A 116 -8.41 -20.91 -8.92
CA ASN A 116 -9.55 -21.57 -9.55
C ASN A 116 -9.34 -21.80 -11.07
N ARG A 117 -8.13 -21.57 -11.60
CA ARG A 117 -7.83 -21.70 -13.03
C ARG A 117 -7.12 -23.02 -13.32
N ARG A 118 -7.67 -23.81 -14.23
CA ARG A 118 -7.17 -25.13 -14.65
C ARG A 118 -6.38 -25.02 -15.95
#